data_AF-A0A7Y6IGE6-F1
#
_entry.id   AF-A0A7Y6IGE6-F1
#
_cell.length_a   1.000
_cell.length_b   1.000
_cell.length_c   1.000
_cell.angle_alpha   90.00
_cell.angle_beta   90.00
_cell.angle_gamma   90.00
#
_symmetry.space_group_name_H-M   'P 1'
#
loop_
_entity.id
_entity.type
_entity.pdbx_description
1 polymer ?
#
loop_
_entity_poly.entity_id
_entity_poly.type
_entity_poly.pdbx_seq_one_letter_code
_entity_poly.pdbx_strand_id
1 'polypeptide(L)'
;MNASVQPLSAGIWPTVADPGSILTVPWTQRDGAIAEINNFWHRTSGYRDYAKVSAERAWRAQIPLRLARSTRAVTRDGQHRAMLDGFCHPLGNTIALTHILLGEFSAAELAASLASLERESFYRMADEPDTGWRRLSGMASDLLTRVDEARRADQEPDPGYCPEPFVLVSVIQATGALTEFRTASGGDTHRLLDALADRNRLEEVGEPRPLAEQTITGRAERAGGLIYGKDRARVIWAPYRFLAGGKTRWLSCYHRNLLLATALTDAWLGVIAWASGALTEGALPTGGDELVERTARLLGFVYGVRSTAKVVYRSRSTAAQIRDSGLSAELIQAREYIGITEELFPINIGPA
;
A
#
# COMPACT_ATOMS: atom_id res chain seq x y z
N MET A 1 0.12 22.11 -9.54
CA MET A 1 0.36 21.77 -10.96
C MET A 1 -0.25 20.40 -11.18
N ASN A 2 -1.35 20.31 -11.93
CA ASN A 2 -2.01 19.04 -12.23
C ASN A 2 -1.30 18.42 -13.44
N ALA A 3 -0.52 17.38 -13.21
CA ALA A 3 0.03 16.56 -14.30
C ALA A 3 -1.05 15.61 -14.80
N SER A 4 -1.32 15.61 -16.10
CA SER A 4 -2.33 14.79 -16.75
C SER A 4 -1.82 13.37 -16.91
N VAL A 5 -2.16 12.48 -15.97
CA VAL A 5 -1.89 11.04 -16.12
C VAL A 5 -2.52 10.57 -17.43
N GLN A 6 -1.78 10.11 -18.44
CA GLN A 6 -2.40 9.44 -19.58
C GLN A 6 -2.41 7.92 -19.32
N PRO A 7 -3.57 7.28 -19.17
CA PRO A 7 -3.63 5.83 -19.18
C PRO A 7 -3.20 5.36 -20.55
N LEU A 8 -2.29 4.39 -20.57
CA LEU A 8 -1.89 3.76 -21.80
C LEU A 8 -3.10 3.08 -22.42
N SER A 9 -3.24 3.21 -23.74
CA SER A 9 -4.20 2.41 -24.50
C SER A 9 -4.05 0.94 -24.10
N ALA A 10 -5.17 0.22 -23.97
CA ALA A 10 -5.24 -1.18 -23.52
C ALA A 10 -4.38 -2.17 -24.36
N GLY A 11 -3.73 -1.71 -25.43
CA GLY A 11 -2.84 -2.47 -26.31
C GLY A 11 -1.34 -2.35 -26.04
N ILE A 12 -0.86 -1.43 -25.18
CA ILE A 12 0.58 -1.34 -24.88
C ILE A 12 0.93 -2.39 -23.83
N TRP A 13 1.27 -3.57 -24.33
CA TRP A 13 1.95 -4.61 -23.59
C TRP A 13 3.34 -4.08 -23.20
N PRO A 14 3.70 -4.08 -21.91
CA PRO A 14 5.12 -3.98 -21.59
C PRO A 14 5.80 -5.23 -22.17
N THR A 15 7.09 -5.17 -22.43
CA THR A 15 7.96 -6.30 -22.84
C THR A 15 8.07 -7.38 -21.74
N VAL A 16 7.02 -7.58 -20.94
CA VAL A 16 6.87 -8.58 -19.87
C VAL A 16 6.93 -10.02 -20.41
N ALA A 17 6.56 -10.22 -21.67
CA ALA A 17 6.64 -11.53 -22.32
C ALA A 17 8.06 -11.88 -22.78
N ASP A 18 9.00 -10.93 -22.74
CA ASP A 18 10.37 -11.20 -23.15
C ASP A 18 11.09 -12.03 -22.09
N PRO A 19 11.84 -13.08 -22.50
CA PRO A 19 12.69 -13.86 -21.60
C PRO A 19 13.71 -13.04 -20.78
N GLY A 20 13.90 -11.76 -21.10
CA GLY A 20 14.76 -10.81 -20.38
C GLY A 20 14.02 -9.80 -19.49
N SER A 21 12.69 -9.84 -19.39
CA SER A 21 11.96 -8.89 -18.57
C SER A 21 12.33 -9.02 -17.10
N ILE A 22 12.63 -7.89 -16.46
CA ILE A 22 12.84 -7.83 -15.01
C ILE A 22 11.52 -7.77 -14.23
N LEU A 23 10.37 -7.81 -14.92
CA LEU A 23 9.05 -7.82 -14.31
C LEU A 23 8.50 -9.24 -14.20
N THR A 24 8.01 -9.61 -13.02
CA THR A 24 7.39 -10.90 -12.73
C THR A 24 6.04 -10.71 -12.07
N VAL A 25 5.29 -11.80 -11.91
CA VAL A 25 4.07 -11.78 -11.11
C VAL A 25 4.38 -11.43 -9.63
N PRO A 26 3.47 -10.76 -8.92
CA PRO A 26 3.78 -10.10 -7.64
C PRO A 26 3.88 -11.05 -6.44
N TRP A 27 3.55 -12.34 -6.62
CA TRP A 27 3.76 -13.36 -5.60
C TRP A 27 5.16 -13.97 -5.69
N THR A 28 5.79 -14.18 -4.54
CA THR A 28 7.14 -14.73 -4.46
C THR A 28 7.18 -16.15 -5.00
N GLN A 29 7.92 -16.36 -6.08
CA GLN A 29 8.32 -17.69 -6.54
C GLN A 29 9.72 -18.00 -6.02
N ARG A 30 9.91 -19.20 -5.46
CA ARG A 30 11.18 -19.79 -5.10
C ARG A 30 11.28 -21.12 -5.84
N ASP A 31 12.30 -21.28 -6.67
CA ASP A 31 12.54 -22.48 -7.48
C ASP A 31 11.32 -22.90 -8.34
N GLY A 32 10.60 -21.92 -8.90
CA GLY A 32 9.40 -22.16 -9.71
C GLY A 32 8.12 -22.47 -8.92
N ALA A 33 8.18 -22.60 -7.59
CA ALA A 33 7.03 -22.79 -6.72
C ALA A 33 6.73 -21.51 -5.91
N ILE A 34 5.47 -21.30 -5.51
CA ILE A 34 5.16 -20.20 -4.58
C ILE A 34 5.87 -20.47 -3.25
N ALA A 35 6.71 -19.53 -2.81
CA ALA A 35 7.44 -19.64 -1.55
C ALA A 35 6.50 -19.62 -0.33
N GLU A 36 5.44 -18.81 -0.39
CA GLU A 36 4.39 -18.74 0.64
C GLU A 36 3.03 -18.34 0.03
N ILE A 37 1.95 -19.01 0.46
CA ILE A 37 0.59 -18.61 0.07
C ILE A 37 0.33 -17.19 0.59
N ASN A 38 0.12 -16.28 -0.35
CA ASN A 38 -0.21 -14.90 -0.07
C ASN A 38 -1.74 -14.76 -0.05
N ASN A 39 -2.31 -14.59 1.14
CA ASN A 39 -3.76 -14.49 1.33
C ASN A 39 -4.39 -13.31 0.60
N PHE A 40 -3.63 -12.24 0.35
CA PHE A 40 -4.10 -11.13 -0.46
C PHE A 40 -4.32 -11.60 -1.89
N TRP A 41 -3.30 -12.14 -2.56
CA TRP A 41 -3.42 -12.61 -3.96
C TRP A 41 -4.38 -13.78 -4.13
N HIS A 42 -4.39 -14.73 -3.18
CA HIS A 42 -5.32 -15.86 -3.20
C HIS A 42 -6.79 -15.42 -3.29
N ARG A 43 -7.10 -14.29 -2.67
CA ARG A 43 -8.43 -13.71 -2.73
C ARG A 43 -8.50 -12.77 -3.94
N THR A 44 -7.79 -11.65 -3.90
CA THR A 44 -7.98 -10.52 -4.82
C THR A 44 -7.72 -10.84 -6.31
N SER A 45 -6.92 -11.87 -6.64
CA SER A 45 -6.61 -12.18 -8.05
C SER A 45 -7.79 -12.73 -8.87
N GLY A 46 -8.84 -13.24 -8.21
CA GLY A 46 -9.93 -13.94 -8.89
C GLY A 46 -9.56 -15.32 -9.46
N TYR A 47 -8.32 -15.77 -9.26
CA TYR A 47 -7.82 -17.06 -9.74
C TYR A 47 -7.68 -18.05 -8.58
N ARG A 48 -8.33 -19.22 -8.70
CA ARG A 48 -8.22 -20.31 -7.71
C ARG A 48 -6.78 -20.74 -7.48
N ASP A 49 -6.01 -20.81 -8.56
CA ASP A 49 -4.59 -21.18 -8.57
C ASP A 49 -3.76 -20.04 -9.16
N TYR A 50 -3.71 -18.92 -8.44
CA TYR A 50 -3.00 -17.73 -8.89
C TYR A 50 -1.50 -18.00 -9.14
N ALA A 51 -0.93 -19.07 -8.56
CA ALA A 51 0.45 -19.50 -8.81
C ALA A 51 0.79 -19.74 -10.28
N LYS A 52 -0.19 -20.22 -11.05
CA LYS A 52 -0.05 -20.60 -12.45
C LYS A 52 -0.43 -19.48 -13.42
N VAL A 53 -0.79 -18.32 -12.91
CA VAL A 53 -1.18 -17.18 -13.72
C VAL A 53 0.08 -16.61 -14.36
N SER A 54 0.12 -16.56 -15.69
CA SER A 54 1.19 -15.90 -16.43
C SER A 54 1.18 -14.40 -16.16
N ALA A 55 2.32 -13.74 -16.36
CA ALA A 55 2.41 -12.28 -16.25
C ALA A 55 1.41 -11.58 -17.19
N GLU A 56 1.21 -12.13 -18.39
CA GLU A 56 0.18 -11.69 -19.35
C GLU A 56 -1.23 -11.71 -18.75
N ARG A 57 -1.61 -12.85 -18.18
CA ARG A 57 -2.94 -13.02 -17.58
C ARG A 57 -3.12 -12.19 -16.31
N ALA A 58 -2.04 -11.97 -15.55
CA ALA A 58 -2.04 -11.06 -14.40
C ALA A 58 -2.28 -9.61 -14.86
N TRP A 59 -1.53 -9.14 -15.86
CA TRP A 59 -1.64 -7.80 -16.43
C TRP A 59 -3.06 -7.51 -16.95
N ARG A 60 -3.61 -8.43 -17.76
CA ARG A 60 -5.00 -8.35 -18.23
C ARG A 60 -6.03 -8.36 -17.12
N ALA A 61 -5.69 -8.87 -15.93
CA ALA A 61 -6.55 -8.86 -14.75
C ALA A 61 -6.31 -7.63 -13.85
N GLN A 62 -5.53 -6.64 -14.31
CA GLN A 62 -5.13 -5.47 -13.51
C GLN A 62 -4.36 -5.86 -12.24
N ILE A 63 -3.64 -6.99 -12.29
CA ILE A 63 -2.70 -7.37 -11.23
C ILE A 63 -1.34 -6.75 -11.59
N PRO A 64 -0.73 -5.97 -10.68
CA PRO A 64 0.56 -5.36 -10.93
C PRO A 64 1.62 -6.44 -11.04
N LEU A 65 2.56 -6.20 -11.94
CA LEU A 65 3.80 -6.94 -12.00
C LEU A 65 4.77 -6.33 -11.00
N ARG A 66 5.75 -7.10 -10.57
CA ARG A 66 6.75 -6.70 -9.58
C ARG A 66 8.12 -6.82 -10.20
N LEU A 67 9.04 -5.93 -9.84
CA LEU A 67 10.45 -6.15 -10.13
C LEU A 67 10.90 -7.49 -9.51
N ALA A 68 11.52 -8.35 -10.32
CA ALA A 68 11.82 -9.75 -10.01
C ALA A 68 12.61 -9.91 -8.71
N ARG A 69 13.40 -8.91 -8.35
CA ARG A 69 14.20 -8.87 -7.13
C ARG A 69 13.80 -7.67 -6.30
N SER A 70 13.39 -7.93 -5.05
CA SER A 70 13.41 -6.88 -4.05
C SER A 70 14.85 -6.43 -3.87
N THR A 71 15.09 -5.14 -4.02
CA THR A 71 16.41 -4.61 -3.71
C THR A 71 16.53 -4.41 -2.21
N ARG A 72 17.56 -5.01 -1.62
CA ARG A 72 17.93 -4.68 -0.24
C ARG A 72 18.63 -3.35 -0.26
N ALA A 73 18.26 -2.46 0.64
CA ALA A 73 19.02 -1.26 0.91
C ALA A 73 19.66 -1.35 2.28
N VAL A 74 20.91 -0.86 2.34
CA VAL A 74 21.64 -0.69 3.59
C VAL A 74 21.56 0.78 3.99
N THR A 75 21.35 1.03 5.28
CA THR A 75 21.47 2.38 5.86
C THR A 75 22.91 2.68 6.21
N ARG A 76 23.27 3.97 6.23
CA ARG A 76 24.64 4.41 6.52
C ARG A 76 25.12 4.05 7.93
N ASP A 77 24.20 4.02 8.88
CA ASP A 77 24.45 3.58 10.26
C ASP A 77 24.55 2.04 10.43
N GLY A 78 24.15 1.27 9.42
CA GLY A 78 24.07 -0.19 9.47
C GLY A 78 23.05 -0.76 10.46
N GLN A 79 22.24 0.07 11.12
CA GLN A 79 21.31 -0.35 12.18
C GLN A 79 19.96 -0.83 11.64
N HIS A 80 19.67 -0.54 10.38
CA HIS A 80 18.36 -0.81 9.79
C HIS A 80 18.48 -1.64 8.53
N ARG A 81 17.50 -2.53 8.33
CA ARG A 81 17.35 -3.26 7.07
C ARG A 81 16.21 -2.61 6.31
N ALA A 82 16.48 -2.21 5.08
CA ALA A 82 15.47 -1.72 4.16
C ALA A 82 15.29 -2.70 3.00
N MET A 83 14.04 -2.88 2.59
CA MET A 83 13.67 -3.62 1.39
C MET A 83 12.86 -2.70 0.49
N LEU A 84 13.17 -2.75 -0.80
CA LEU A 84 12.47 -2.01 -1.84
C LEU A 84 11.79 -2.97 -2.79
N ASP A 85 10.53 -2.69 -3.07
CA ASP A 85 9.74 -3.38 -4.09
C ASP A 85 9.18 -2.33 -5.06
N GLY A 86 9.43 -2.52 -6.35
CA GLY A 86 8.75 -1.79 -7.41
C GLY A 86 7.64 -2.64 -8.02
N PHE A 87 6.48 -2.03 -8.23
CA PHE A 87 5.32 -2.63 -8.86
C PHE A 87 4.95 -1.83 -10.11
N CYS A 88 4.86 -2.52 -11.24
CA CYS A 88 4.35 -1.99 -12.49
C CYS A 88 2.87 -2.36 -12.61
N HIS A 89 1.98 -1.38 -12.48
CA HIS A 89 0.57 -1.56 -12.75
C HIS A 89 0.30 -1.12 -14.20
N PRO A 90 -0.75 -1.64 -14.86
CA PRO A 90 -1.24 -1.04 -16.11
C PRO A 90 -1.52 0.47 -16.01
N LEU A 91 -1.65 1.00 -14.79
CA LEU A 91 -2.26 2.29 -14.47
C LEU A 91 -1.27 3.28 -13.85
N GLY A 92 -0.04 2.85 -13.61
CA GLY A 92 0.92 3.59 -12.82
C GLY A 92 1.90 2.66 -12.14
N ASN A 93 2.97 3.21 -11.60
CA ASN A 93 3.95 2.43 -10.87
C ASN A 93 3.77 2.70 -9.37
N THR A 94 4.01 1.69 -8.55
CA THR A 94 4.00 1.84 -7.09
C THR A 94 5.32 1.35 -6.54
N ILE A 95 5.86 2.10 -5.59
CA ILE A 95 7.01 1.65 -4.80
C ILE A 95 6.57 1.38 -3.39
N ALA A 96 7.02 0.26 -2.86
CA ALA A 96 6.96 -0.03 -1.44
C ALA A 96 8.37 -0.10 -0.87
N LEU A 97 8.60 0.70 0.16
CA LEU A 97 9.78 0.65 0.99
C LEU A 97 9.40 0.08 2.35
N THR A 98 10.11 -0.94 2.79
CA THR A 98 9.89 -1.60 4.08
C THR A 98 11.15 -1.48 4.93
N HIS A 99 11.04 -0.79 6.06
CA HIS A 99 12.09 -0.78 7.09
C HIS A 99 11.80 -1.84 8.15
N ILE A 100 12.86 -2.53 8.58
CA ILE A 100 12.83 -3.41 9.73
C ILE A 100 13.74 -2.79 10.79
N LEU A 101 13.09 -2.28 11.83
CA LEU A 101 13.73 -1.77 13.05
C LEU A 101 13.84 -2.91 14.06
N LEU A 102 15.06 -3.17 14.54
CA LEU A 102 15.35 -4.16 15.58
C LEU A 102 16.12 -3.48 16.70
N GLY A 103 15.68 -3.63 17.93
CA GLY A 103 16.31 -3.00 19.08
C GLY A 103 15.35 -2.82 20.24
N GLU A 104 15.87 -2.26 21.32
CA GLU A 104 15.07 -1.77 22.44
C GLU A 104 14.82 -0.28 22.19
N PHE A 105 13.54 0.11 22.20
CA PHE A 105 13.13 1.49 21.98
C PHE A 105 12.10 1.86 23.05
N SER A 106 12.29 3.01 23.67
CA SER A 106 11.16 3.73 24.27
C SER A 106 10.21 4.21 23.17
N ALA A 107 9.00 4.62 23.57
CA ALA A 107 8.01 5.19 22.66
C ALA A 107 8.56 6.40 21.88
N ALA A 108 9.25 7.31 22.58
CA ALA A 108 9.82 8.51 21.99
C ALA A 108 10.98 8.18 21.03
N GLU A 109 11.87 7.26 21.41
CA GLU A 109 12.98 6.84 20.54
C GLU A 109 12.50 6.12 19.28
N LEU A 110 11.43 5.31 19.38
CA LEU A 110 10.86 4.65 18.21
C LEU A 110 10.27 5.67 17.22
N ALA A 111 9.52 6.66 17.72
CA ALA A 111 8.97 7.73 16.91
C ALA A 111 10.09 8.57 16.25
N ALA A 112 11.12 8.95 17.01
CA ALA A 112 12.27 9.69 16.50
C ALA A 112 13.05 8.88 15.44
N SER A 113 13.21 7.56 15.65
CA SER A 113 13.89 6.68 14.68
C SER A 113 13.15 6.65 13.35
N LEU A 114 11.81 6.55 13.36
CA LEU A 114 11.02 6.63 12.13
C LEU A 114 11.13 8.00 11.45
N ALA A 115 11.19 9.10 12.21
CA ALA A 115 11.41 10.44 11.67
C ALA A 115 12.75 10.53 10.94
N SER A 116 13.81 10.00 11.57
CA SER A 116 15.17 10.03 11.03
C SER A 116 15.32 9.14 9.79
N LEU A 117 14.62 8.00 9.73
CA LEU A 117 14.57 7.16 8.52
C LEU A 117 14.07 7.93 7.29
N GLU A 118 13.13 8.84 7.47
CA GLU A 118 12.57 9.63 6.38
C GLU A 118 13.46 10.82 5.99
N ARG A 119 13.96 11.57 6.97
CA ARG A 119 14.62 12.87 6.74
C ARG A 119 16.13 12.79 6.56
N GLU A 120 16.78 11.89 7.31
CA GLU A 120 18.22 11.93 7.53
C GLU A 120 18.95 10.70 7.00
N SER A 121 18.23 9.59 6.85
CA SER A 121 18.83 8.35 6.43
C SER A 121 19.25 8.38 4.97
N PHE A 122 20.47 7.92 4.77
CA PHE A 122 21.01 7.63 3.45
C PHE A 122 21.04 6.13 3.24
N TYR A 123 20.69 5.76 2.03
CA TYR A 123 20.52 4.41 1.58
C TYR A 123 21.42 4.12 0.40
N ARG A 124 21.75 2.85 0.23
CA ARG A 124 22.41 2.35 -0.95
C ARG A 124 21.86 0.98 -1.30
N MET A 125 21.64 0.75 -2.58
CA MET A 125 21.22 -0.54 -3.12
C MET A 125 22.34 -1.56 -2.91
N ALA A 126 22.04 -2.69 -2.27
CA ALA A 126 23.05 -3.69 -1.88
C ALA A 126 23.67 -4.42 -3.08
N ASP A 127 22.95 -4.50 -4.19
CA ASP A 127 23.37 -5.06 -5.47
C ASP A 127 24.14 -4.06 -6.35
N GLU A 128 24.13 -2.77 -6.01
CA GLU A 128 24.81 -1.70 -6.76
C GLU A 128 25.58 -0.76 -5.83
N PRO A 129 26.67 -1.25 -5.20
CA PRO A 129 27.40 -0.51 -4.18
C PRO A 129 28.10 0.76 -4.70
N ASP A 130 28.20 0.94 -6.02
CA ASP A 130 28.89 2.07 -6.65
C ASP A 130 27.95 3.25 -6.95
N THR A 131 26.63 3.09 -6.77
CA THR A 131 25.64 4.16 -7.03
C THR A 131 25.67 5.32 -6.02
N GLY A 132 26.53 5.22 -5.01
CA GLY A 132 26.66 6.20 -3.94
C GLY A 132 25.48 6.16 -2.96
N TRP A 133 25.54 7.03 -1.95
CA TRP A 133 24.49 7.16 -0.94
C TRP A 133 23.39 8.10 -1.45
N ARG A 134 22.13 7.70 -1.27
CA ARG A 134 20.93 8.43 -1.70
C ARG A 134 19.95 8.61 -0.54
N ARG A 135 19.22 9.72 -0.51
CA ARG A 135 18.04 9.83 0.36
C ARG A 135 16.93 8.93 -0.14
N LEU A 136 15.92 8.71 0.71
CA LEU A 136 14.79 7.87 0.35
C LEU A 136 14.09 8.33 -0.95
N SER A 137 13.83 9.63 -1.10
CA SER A 137 13.23 10.17 -2.32
C SER A 137 14.06 9.88 -3.58
N GLY A 138 15.39 9.96 -3.48
CA GLY A 138 16.30 9.59 -4.55
C GLY A 138 16.20 8.11 -4.91
N MET A 139 16.20 7.21 -3.92
CA MET A 139 16.03 5.78 -4.19
C MET A 139 14.66 5.42 -4.77
N ALA A 140 13.60 6.09 -4.30
CA ALA A 140 12.27 5.92 -4.88
C ALA A 140 12.27 6.38 -6.34
N SER A 141 12.90 7.51 -6.66
CA SER A 141 13.05 7.97 -8.04
C SER A 141 13.82 6.97 -8.89
N ASP A 142 14.97 6.47 -8.42
CA ASP A 142 15.80 5.50 -9.15
C ASP A 142 15.01 4.22 -9.45
N LEU A 143 14.23 3.74 -8.48
CA LEU A 143 13.41 2.56 -8.66
C LEU A 143 12.20 2.81 -9.56
N LEU A 144 11.59 4.01 -9.51
CA LEU A 144 10.52 4.38 -10.44
C LEU A 144 11.05 4.36 -11.87
N THR A 145 12.22 4.96 -12.09
CA THR A 145 12.91 4.94 -13.39
C THR A 145 13.10 3.51 -13.88
N ARG A 146 13.56 2.57 -13.03
CA ARG A 146 13.71 1.16 -13.43
C ARG A 146 12.38 0.49 -13.77
N VAL A 147 11.32 0.76 -13.00
CA VAL A 147 9.99 0.22 -13.30
C VAL A 147 9.47 0.79 -14.63
N ASP A 148 9.71 2.07 -14.88
CA ASP A 148 9.36 2.76 -16.12
C ASP A 148 10.14 2.24 -17.33
N GLU A 149 11.44 2.07 -17.21
CA GLU A 149 12.29 1.46 -18.24
C GLU A 149 11.83 0.04 -18.54
N ALA A 150 11.53 -0.75 -17.52
CA ALA A 150 10.99 -2.11 -17.69
C ALA A 150 9.56 -2.13 -18.26
N ARG A 151 8.83 -1.02 -18.13
CA ARG A 151 7.47 -0.86 -18.66
C ARG A 151 7.49 -0.46 -20.14
N ARG A 152 8.56 0.14 -20.65
CA ARG A 152 8.55 0.81 -21.96
C ARG A 152 8.89 -0.05 -23.16
N ALA A 153 7.95 -0.02 -24.10
CA ALA A 153 8.22 0.25 -25.51
C ALA A 153 8.12 1.78 -25.73
N ASP A 154 9.21 2.42 -26.13
CA ASP A 154 9.35 3.74 -26.82
C ASP A 154 8.61 5.03 -26.35
N GLN A 155 7.87 5.06 -25.23
CA GLN A 155 7.22 6.31 -24.75
C GLN A 155 8.03 7.02 -23.66
N GLU A 156 7.96 8.35 -23.55
CA GLU A 156 8.58 9.10 -22.44
C GLU A 156 7.82 8.90 -21.11
N PRO A 157 8.47 9.05 -19.95
CA PRO A 157 7.78 9.09 -18.66
C PRO A 157 6.87 10.29 -18.62
N ASP A 158 5.58 10.06 -18.39
CA ASP A 158 4.77 11.07 -17.74
C ASP A 158 5.03 10.94 -16.23
N PRO A 159 5.65 11.95 -15.56
CA PRO A 159 5.97 11.92 -14.14
C PRO A 159 4.70 12.14 -13.29
N GLY A 160 3.63 11.40 -13.60
CA GLY A 160 2.30 11.55 -13.03
C GLY A 160 2.29 11.64 -11.51
N TYR A 161 1.19 12.17 -10.99
CA TYR A 161 0.94 12.46 -9.58
C TYR A 161 1.54 11.41 -8.61
N CYS A 162 2.53 11.83 -7.85
CA CYS A 162 3.08 11.07 -6.73
C CYS A 162 2.45 11.62 -5.43
N PRO A 163 1.40 10.98 -4.88
CA PRO A 163 0.87 11.40 -3.59
C PRO A 163 1.95 11.27 -2.52
N GLU A 164 1.76 11.97 -1.39
CA GLU A 164 2.57 11.71 -0.20
C GLU A 164 2.62 10.21 0.11
N PRO A 165 3.74 9.62 0.56
CA PRO A 165 3.77 8.18 0.84
C PRO A 165 2.71 7.75 1.87
N PHE A 166 2.09 6.60 1.65
CA PHE A 166 1.23 5.97 2.65
C PHE A 166 2.08 5.15 3.61
N VAL A 167 1.97 5.40 4.92
CA VAL A 167 2.80 4.76 5.94
C VAL A 167 2.07 3.62 6.62
N LEU A 168 2.72 2.47 6.73
CA LEU A 168 2.25 1.33 7.50
C LEU A 168 3.26 0.98 8.58
N VAL A 169 2.85 1.05 9.84
CA VAL A 169 3.67 0.64 10.98
C VAL A 169 3.06 -0.61 11.61
N SER A 170 3.90 -1.56 12.00
CA SER A 170 3.44 -2.76 12.70
C SER A 170 4.49 -3.21 13.69
N VAL A 171 4.09 -3.35 14.95
CA VAL A 171 4.91 -4.00 15.95
C VAL A 171 4.81 -5.50 15.74
N ILE A 172 5.93 -6.14 15.37
CA ILE A 172 5.96 -7.59 15.07
C ILE A 172 6.31 -8.41 16.31
N GLN A 173 7.17 -7.87 17.18
CA GLN A 173 7.61 -8.51 18.40
C GLN A 173 7.91 -7.44 19.45
N ALA A 174 7.51 -7.69 20.70
CA ALA A 174 7.89 -6.89 21.86
C ALA A 174 7.98 -7.77 23.12
N THR A 175 8.65 -7.27 24.15
CA THR A 175 8.69 -7.84 25.51
C THR A 175 7.77 -7.03 26.44
N GLY A 176 7.32 -7.61 27.55
CA GLY A 176 6.45 -6.96 28.53
C GLY A 176 5.12 -7.68 28.77
N ALA A 177 4.23 -7.07 29.56
CA ALA A 177 2.94 -7.63 29.94
C ALA A 177 1.78 -6.97 29.18
N LEU A 178 0.74 -7.74 28.82
CA LEU A 178 -0.41 -7.24 28.06
C LEU A 178 -1.08 -6.00 28.68
N THR A 179 -1.08 -5.90 30.01
CA THR A 179 -1.62 -4.76 30.77
C THR A 179 -0.90 -3.45 30.45
N GLU A 180 0.40 -3.50 30.11
CA GLU A 180 1.23 -2.34 29.77
C GLU A 180 0.92 -1.80 28.37
N PHE A 181 0.30 -2.62 27.51
CA PHE A 181 -0.01 -2.25 26.11
C PHE A 181 -1.50 -1.96 25.88
N ARG A 182 -2.28 -1.78 26.95
CA ARG A 182 -3.69 -1.38 26.84
C ARG A 182 -3.77 0.04 26.32
N THR A 183 -4.47 0.22 25.20
CA THR A 183 -4.71 1.55 24.66
C THR A 183 -5.85 2.24 25.40
N ALA A 184 -5.54 3.27 26.17
CA ALA A 184 -6.51 4.18 26.78
C ALA A 184 -6.43 5.56 26.10
N SER A 185 -7.57 6.25 25.97
CA SER A 185 -7.60 7.60 25.39
C SER A 185 -6.69 8.54 26.18
N GLY A 186 -5.82 9.26 25.48
CA GLY A 186 -4.81 10.15 26.05
C GLY A 186 -3.64 9.48 26.79
N GLY A 187 -3.61 8.14 26.89
CA GLY A 187 -2.51 7.41 27.53
C GLY A 187 -1.26 7.30 26.65
N ASP A 188 -0.15 6.81 27.22
CA ASP A 188 1.15 6.74 26.54
C ASP A 188 1.11 5.90 25.25
N THR A 189 0.43 4.76 25.27
CA THR A 189 0.22 3.95 24.06
C THR A 189 -0.53 4.75 22.99
N HIS A 190 -1.54 5.53 23.36
CA HIS A 190 -2.29 6.33 22.39
C HIS A 190 -1.41 7.43 21.76
N ARG A 191 -0.62 8.13 22.57
CA ARG A 191 0.33 9.14 22.08
C ARG A 191 1.40 8.52 21.18
N LEU A 192 1.90 7.32 21.53
CA LEU A 192 2.82 6.58 20.67
C LEU A 192 2.16 6.24 19.33
N LEU A 193 0.96 5.65 19.34
CA LEU A 193 0.25 5.31 18.09
C LEU A 193 0.01 6.55 17.23
N ASP A 194 -0.36 7.67 17.85
CA ASP A 194 -0.55 8.93 17.17
C ASP A 194 0.73 9.46 16.52
N ALA A 195 1.86 9.40 17.25
CA ALA A 195 3.18 9.75 16.75
C ALA A 195 3.63 8.82 15.61
N LEU A 196 3.45 7.51 15.75
CA LEU A 196 3.76 6.54 14.68
C LEU A 196 2.91 6.74 13.41
N ALA A 197 1.72 7.34 13.56
CA ALA A 197 0.83 7.67 12.45
C ALA A 197 1.05 9.10 11.90
N ASP A 198 1.81 9.95 12.60
CA ASP A 198 2.05 11.34 12.21
C ASP A 198 3.47 11.50 11.64
N ARG A 199 3.59 11.79 10.35
CA ARG A 199 4.90 12.00 9.73
C ARG A 199 5.46 13.40 9.99
N ASN A 200 4.56 14.37 10.21
CA ASN A 200 4.90 15.79 10.26
C ASN A 200 5.15 16.27 11.70
N ARG A 201 4.63 15.56 12.71
CA ARG A 201 4.68 15.97 14.14
C ARG A 201 5.51 15.07 15.04
N LEU A 202 6.56 14.43 14.51
CA LEU A 202 7.43 13.59 15.33
C LEU A 202 8.21 14.38 16.40
N GLU A 203 8.29 15.71 16.27
CA GLU A 203 8.99 16.62 17.20
C GLU A 203 8.04 17.46 18.08
N GLU A 204 6.77 17.64 17.69
CA GLU A 204 5.78 18.39 18.45
C GLU A 204 4.65 17.46 18.88
N VAL A 205 4.74 16.97 20.12
CA VAL A 205 3.68 16.15 20.74
C VAL A 205 2.48 17.05 21.03
N GLY A 206 1.68 17.32 19.99
CA GLY A 206 0.33 17.85 20.15
C GLY A 206 -0.55 16.83 20.88
N GLU A 207 -1.68 17.28 21.41
CA GLU A 207 -2.67 16.33 21.92
C GLU A 207 -3.18 15.44 20.78
N PRO A 208 -3.14 14.10 20.94
CA PRO A 208 -3.63 13.19 19.92
C PRO A 208 -5.13 13.38 19.74
N ARG A 209 -5.62 13.23 18.50
CA ARG A 209 -7.06 13.21 18.23
C ARG A 209 -7.75 12.11 19.05
N PRO A 210 -9.05 12.21 19.37
CA PRO A 210 -9.75 11.20 20.15
C PRO A 210 -9.53 9.78 19.59
N LEU A 211 -9.08 8.86 20.46
CA LEU A 211 -8.72 7.49 20.06
C LEU A 211 -9.85 6.78 19.29
N ALA A 212 -11.10 7.04 19.68
CA ALA A 212 -12.28 6.43 19.05
C ALA A 212 -12.43 6.82 17.57
N GLU A 213 -12.11 8.07 17.22
CA GLU A 213 -12.21 8.59 15.84
C GLU A 213 -11.11 8.03 14.94
N GLN A 214 -9.93 7.78 15.52
CA GLN A 214 -8.77 7.27 14.79
C GLN A 214 -8.69 5.73 14.81
N THR A 215 -9.59 5.07 15.54
CA THR A 215 -9.63 3.60 15.59
C THR A 215 -10.43 3.05 14.43
N ILE A 216 -9.76 2.31 13.55
CA ILE A 216 -10.41 1.52 12.51
C ILE A 216 -10.93 0.25 13.19
N THR A 217 -12.17 0.33 13.67
CA THR A 217 -12.84 -0.75 14.38
C THR A 217 -12.76 -2.03 13.58
N GLY A 218 -12.54 -3.18 14.22
CA GLY A 218 -12.29 -4.46 13.56
C GLY A 218 -12.57 -5.64 14.47
N ARG A 219 -12.47 -6.87 13.97
CA ARG A 219 -12.54 -8.09 14.81
C ARG A 219 -11.35 -8.20 15.80
N ALA A 220 -10.42 -7.25 15.75
CA ALA A 220 -9.16 -7.23 16.47
C ALA A 220 -9.25 -6.64 17.89
N GLU A 221 -10.45 -6.31 18.40
CA GLU A 221 -10.68 -5.75 19.74
C GLU A 221 -10.26 -6.66 20.92
N ARG A 222 -9.77 -7.87 20.64
CA ARG A 222 -9.29 -8.77 21.68
C ARG A 222 -8.03 -8.18 22.31
N ALA A 223 -8.05 -8.07 23.64
CA ALA A 223 -6.86 -7.82 24.45
C ALA A 223 -6.11 -6.52 24.06
N GLY A 224 -6.84 -5.43 23.80
CA GLY A 224 -6.26 -4.12 23.47
C GLY A 224 -5.71 -4.00 22.04
N GLY A 225 -6.05 -4.94 21.15
CA GLY A 225 -5.70 -4.84 19.74
C GLY A 225 -6.57 -3.84 18.98
N LEU A 226 -5.96 -3.09 18.06
CA LEU A 226 -6.62 -2.15 17.18
C LEU A 226 -5.77 -1.83 15.94
N ILE A 227 -6.39 -1.17 14.97
CA ILE A 227 -5.69 -0.49 13.89
C ILE A 227 -5.94 1.00 14.09
N TYR A 228 -4.89 1.75 14.38
CA TYR A 228 -4.94 3.20 14.47
C TYR A 228 -4.71 3.78 13.07
N GLY A 229 -5.49 4.75 12.64
CA GLY A 229 -5.39 5.32 11.31
C GLY A 229 -5.55 6.84 11.29
N LYS A 230 -4.62 7.50 10.59
CA LYS A 230 -4.72 8.88 10.10
C LYS A 230 -4.79 8.86 8.57
N ASP A 231 -5.15 9.95 7.91
CA ASP A 231 -5.41 10.02 6.46
C ASP A 231 -4.48 9.11 5.60
N ARG A 232 -3.16 9.28 5.71
CA ARG A 232 -2.14 8.49 4.97
C ARG A 232 -1.23 7.62 5.84
N ALA A 233 -1.69 7.18 7.00
CA ALA A 233 -0.93 6.27 7.86
C ALA A 233 -1.80 5.25 8.59
N ARG A 234 -1.28 4.05 8.80
CA ARG A 234 -1.92 3.02 9.64
C ARG A 234 -0.90 2.37 10.57
N VAL A 235 -1.28 2.23 11.83
CA VAL A 235 -0.48 1.55 12.86
C VAL A 235 -1.24 0.33 13.33
N ILE A 236 -0.67 -0.85 13.07
CA ILE A 236 -1.22 -2.12 13.51
C ILE A 236 -0.72 -2.41 14.92
N TRP A 237 -1.63 -2.33 15.89
CA TRP A 237 -1.35 -2.57 17.29
C TRP A 237 -2.07 -3.85 17.74
N ALA A 238 -1.32 -4.92 17.97
CA ALA A 238 -1.91 -6.21 18.36
C ALA A 238 -1.04 -6.90 19.44
N PRO A 239 -1.04 -6.40 20.68
CA PRO A 239 -0.14 -6.90 21.72
C PRO A 239 -0.27 -8.39 22.01
N TYR A 240 -1.49 -8.93 21.94
CA TYR A 240 -1.74 -10.37 22.05
C TYR A 240 -1.09 -11.22 20.93
N ARG A 241 -0.55 -10.61 19.86
CA ARG A 241 0.15 -11.27 18.76
C ARG A 241 1.66 -11.04 18.77
N PHE A 242 2.13 -9.90 19.27
CA PHE A 242 3.56 -9.56 19.28
C PHE A 242 4.27 -9.82 20.61
N LEU A 243 3.55 -9.99 21.74
CA LEU A 243 4.15 -10.38 23.02
C LEU A 243 4.48 -11.88 23.07
N ALA A 244 5.35 -12.28 24.01
CA ALA A 244 5.85 -13.65 24.16
C ALA A 244 4.74 -14.72 24.11
N GLY A 245 4.94 -15.76 23.29
CA GLY A 245 3.93 -16.79 22.97
C GLY A 245 3.01 -16.44 21.79
N GLY A 246 3.13 -15.23 21.24
CA GLY A 246 2.42 -14.77 20.06
C GLY A 246 2.88 -15.42 18.74
N LYS A 247 2.02 -15.40 17.72
CA LYS A 247 2.35 -15.89 16.37
C LYS A 247 2.99 -14.77 15.55
N THR A 248 4.27 -14.45 15.80
CA THR A 248 5.00 -13.35 15.12
C THR A 248 4.88 -13.39 13.59
N ARG A 249 4.99 -14.57 12.99
CA ARG A 249 4.78 -14.80 11.55
C ARG A 249 3.43 -14.26 11.05
N TRP A 250 2.38 -14.31 11.87
CA TRP A 250 1.05 -13.81 11.48
C TRP A 250 1.06 -12.30 11.26
N LEU A 251 1.73 -11.52 12.11
CA LEU A 251 1.80 -10.07 11.99
C LEU A 251 2.63 -9.65 10.77
N SER A 252 3.75 -10.32 10.51
CA SER A 252 4.54 -10.08 9.29
C SER A 252 3.73 -10.38 8.03
N CYS A 253 2.99 -11.51 8.00
CA CYS A 253 2.10 -11.83 6.89
C CYS A 253 0.94 -10.82 6.76
N TYR A 254 0.36 -10.38 7.87
CA TYR A 254 -0.72 -9.40 7.88
C TYR A 254 -0.24 -8.04 7.37
N HIS A 255 0.91 -7.56 7.86
CA HIS A 255 1.57 -6.34 7.39
C HIS A 255 1.81 -6.40 5.88
N ARG A 256 2.39 -7.51 5.37
CA ARG A 256 2.63 -7.66 3.93
C ARG A 256 1.35 -7.67 3.10
N ASN A 257 0.31 -8.36 3.56
CA ASN A 257 -0.99 -8.36 2.87
C ASN A 257 -1.62 -6.97 2.88
N LEU A 258 -1.52 -6.24 4.00
CA LEU A 258 -2.05 -4.88 4.10
C LEU A 258 -1.27 -3.91 3.21
N LEU A 259 0.06 -4.01 3.16
CA LEU A 259 0.91 -3.22 2.26
C LEU A 259 0.50 -3.38 0.80
N LEU A 260 0.29 -4.61 0.34
CA LEU A 260 -0.17 -4.86 -1.03
C LEU A 260 -1.58 -4.30 -1.27
N ALA A 261 -2.48 -4.48 -0.30
CA ALA A 261 -3.85 -3.98 -0.39
C ALA A 261 -3.89 -2.44 -0.44
N THR A 262 -3.07 -1.79 0.38
CA THR A 262 -2.94 -0.33 0.45
C THR A 262 -2.32 0.23 -0.82
N ALA A 263 -1.22 -0.37 -1.31
CA ALA A 263 -0.57 0.03 -2.55
C ALA A 263 -1.54 -0.01 -3.74
N LEU A 264 -2.31 -1.10 -3.86
CA LEU A 264 -3.32 -1.24 -4.90
C LEU A 264 -4.48 -0.28 -4.75
N THR A 265 -4.96 -0.09 -3.52
CA THR A 265 -6.03 0.87 -3.25
C THR A 265 -5.60 2.28 -3.65
N ASP A 266 -4.36 2.68 -3.33
CA ASP A 266 -3.82 4.00 -3.68
C ASP A 266 -3.70 4.16 -5.21
N ALA A 267 -3.20 3.14 -5.92
CA ALA A 267 -3.13 3.15 -7.38
C ALA A 267 -4.51 3.25 -8.05
N TRP A 268 -5.51 2.52 -7.55
CA TRP A 268 -6.88 2.59 -8.07
C TRP A 268 -7.55 3.94 -7.76
N LEU A 269 -7.30 4.51 -6.59
CA LEU A 269 -7.77 5.85 -6.25
C LEU A 269 -7.15 6.91 -7.18
N GLY A 270 -5.87 6.77 -7.52
CA GLY A 270 -5.20 7.62 -8.52
C GLY A 270 -5.89 7.60 -9.89
N VAL A 271 -6.37 6.44 -10.33
CA VAL A 271 -7.15 6.31 -11.58
C VAL A 271 -8.50 7.02 -11.49
N ILE A 272 -9.18 6.95 -10.34
CA ILE A 272 -10.45 7.66 -10.15
C ILE A 272 -10.24 9.17 -10.17
N ALA A 273 -9.20 9.66 -9.49
CA ALA A 273 -8.84 11.08 -9.51
C ALA A 273 -8.49 11.55 -10.94
N TRP A 274 -7.70 10.76 -11.66
CA TRP A 274 -7.38 11.02 -13.05
C TRP A 274 -8.64 11.09 -13.93
N ALA A 275 -9.51 10.06 -13.84
CA ALA A 275 -10.71 9.97 -14.65
C ALA A 275 -11.66 11.15 -14.40
N SER A 276 -11.81 11.56 -13.14
CA SER A 276 -12.60 12.74 -12.79
C SER A 276 -12.06 14.02 -13.45
N GLY A 277 -10.73 14.20 -13.48
CA GLY A 277 -10.08 15.29 -14.20
C GLY A 277 -10.37 15.24 -15.70
N ALA A 278 -10.18 14.09 -16.35
CA ALA A 278 -10.43 13.91 -17.78
C ALA A 278 -11.91 14.09 -18.17
N LEU A 279 -12.85 13.64 -17.33
CA LEU A 279 -14.28 13.86 -17.53
C LEU A 279 -14.66 15.35 -17.42
N THR A 280 -13.97 16.10 -16.57
CA THR A 280 -14.13 17.57 -16.48
C THR A 280 -13.65 18.26 -17.77
N GLU A 281 -12.63 17.70 -18.42
CA GLU A 281 -12.10 18.16 -19.72
C GLU A 281 -12.94 17.69 -20.92
N GLY A 282 -13.91 16.79 -20.70
CA GLY A 282 -14.99 16.48 -21.63
C GLY A 282 -15.14 15.01 -22.01
N ALA A 283 -14.07 14.21 -21.95
CA ALA A 283 -14.13 12.78 -22.25
C ALA A 283 -12.91 12.01 -21.71
N LEU A 284 -13.10 10.72 -21.45
CA LEU A 284 -11.97 9.83 -21.22
C LEU A 284 -11.22 9.54 -22.53
N PRO A 285 -9.88 9.40 -22.51
CA PRO A 285 -9.11 8.88 -23.63
C PRO A 285 -9.54 7.47 -24.03
N THR A 286 -9.17 7.05 -25.24
CA THR A 286 -9.45 5.70 -25.77
C THR A 286 -9.04 4.59 -24.78
N GLY A 287 -9.99 3.73 -24.42
CA GLY A 287 -9.79 2.65 -23.45
C GLY A 287 -9.92 3.07 -21.97
N GLY A 288 -10.15 4.36 -21.70
CA GLY A 288 -10.39 4.88 -20.37
C GLY A 288 -11.67 4.34 -19.73
N ASP A 289 -12.72 4.08 -20.52
CA ASP A 289 -14.00 3.57 -20.00
C ASP A 289 -13.83 2.19 -19.33
N GLU A 290 -13.25 1.22 -20.04
CA GLU A 290 -13.00 -0.14 -19.52
C GLU A 290 -12.13 -0.12 -18.27
N LEU A 291 -11.17 0.80 -18.25
CA LEU A 291 -10.28 1.01 -17.13
C LEU A 291 -11.04 1.53 -15.90
N VAL A 292 -11.76 2.64 -16.05
CA VAL A 292 -12.53 3.25 -14.97
C VAL A 292 -13.56 2.27 -14.45
N GLU A 293 -14.22 1.53 -15.35
CA GLU A 293 -15.19 0.51 -14.99
C GLU A 293 -14.58 -0.57 -14.10
N ARG A 294 -13.46 -1.15 -14.53
CA ARG A 294 -12.81 -2.21 -13.76
C ARG A 294 -12.27 -1.70 -12.42
N THR A 295 -11.71 -0.49 -12.40
CA THR A 295 -11.18 0.14 -11.19
C THR A 295 -12.30 0.41 -10.18
N ALA A 296 -13.41 0.99 -10.61
CA ALA A 296 -14.57 1.25 -9.76
C ALA A 296 -15.14 -0.05 -9.16
N ARG A 297 -15.22 -1.13 -9.96
CA ARG A 297 -15.62 -2.47 -9.49
C ARG A 297 -14.65 -3.01 -8.43
N LEU A 298 -13.34 -2.92 -8.66
CA LEU A 298 -12.29 -3.40 -7.75
C LEU A 298 -12.31 -2.64 -6.42
N LEU A 299 -12.41 -1.30 -6.46
CA LEU A 299 -12.56 -0.46 -5.27
C LEU A 299 -13.79 -0.85 -4.46
N GLY A 300 -14.89 -1.24 -5.11
CA GLY A 300 -16.06 -1.75 -4.41
C GLY A 300 -15.87 -3.03 -3.67
N PHE A 301 -15.21 -3.97 -4.32
CA PHE A 301 -14.93 -5.25 -3.70
C PHE A 301 -14.05 -5.11 -2.45
N VAL A 302 -13.10 -4.17 -2.44
CA VAL A 302 -12.25 -3.92 -1.26
C VAL A 302 -12.90 -2.99 -0.22
N TYR A 303 -13.84 -2.14 -0.62
CA TYR A 303 -14.55 -1.23 0.29
C TYR A 303 -15.55 -1.97 1.18
N GLY A 304 -16.40 -2.84 0.63
CA GLY A 304 -17.41 -3.46 1.49
C GLY A 304 -18.58 -4.19 0.85
N VAL A 305 -18.56 -4.48 -0.46
CA VAL A 305 -19.68 -5.22 -1.06
C VAL A 305 -19.91 -6.52 -0.29
N ARG A 306 -21.12 -6.72 0.24
CA ARG A 306 -21.64 -8.01 0.70
C ARG A 306 -21.85 -8.94 -0.50
N SER A 307 -20.85 -9.10 -1.37
CA SER A 307 -20.94 -10.16 -2.37
C SER A 307 -20.78 -11.47 -1.60
N THR A 308 -21.67 -12.39 -1.91
CA THR A 308 -21.66 -13.80 -1.49
C THR A 308 -20.38 -14.52 -1.93
N ALA A 309 -19.53 -13.88 -2.75
CA ALA A 309 -18.26 -14.39 -3.19
C ALA A 309 -17.21 -14.26 -2.06
N LYS A 310 -16.73 -15.41 -1.56
CA LYS A 310 -15.58 -15.56 -0.64
C LYS A 310 -14.23 -15.07 -1.23
N VAL A 311 -14.26 -14.23 -2.26
CA VAL A 311 -13.20 -14.13 -3.26
C VAL A 311 -12.33 -12.87 -3.09
N VAL A 312 -12.56 -11.95 -2.14
CA VAL A 312 -11.72 -10.72 -2.05
C VAL A 312 -11.10 -10.54 -0.67
N TYR A 313 -9.85 -10.06 -0.62
CA TYR A 313 -9.17 -9.75 0.63
C TYR A 313 -9.85 -8.54 1.28
N ARG A 314 -10.58 -8.80 2.37
CA ARG A 314 -11.31 -7.76 3.09
C ARG A 314 -10.46 -7.25 4.25
N SER A 315 -10.04 -5.99 4.15
CA SER A 315 -9.44 -5.25 5.25
C SER A 315 -10.27 -4.01 5.53
N ARG A 316 -10.63 -3.76 6.78
CA ARG A 316 -11.29 -2.50 7.14
C ARG A 316 -10.37 -1.29 6.95
N SER A 317 -9.04 -1.53 6.93
CA SER A 317 -8.07 -0.49 6.64
C SER A 317 -8.13 -0.01 5.19
N THR A 318 -8.46 -0.86 4.20
CA THR A 318 -8.63 -0.41 2.82
C THR A 318 -9.93 0.37 2.65
N ALA A 319 -11.01 -0.05 3.31
CA ALA A 319 -12.26 0.70 3.35
C ALA A 319 -12.07 2.09 3.99
N ALA A 320 -11.33 2.16 5.10
CA ALA A 320 -10.94 3.42 5.71
C ALA A 320 -10.08 4.26 4.76
N GLN A 321 -9.05 3.67 4.12
CA GLN A 321 -8.21 4.38 3.15
C GLN A 321 -9.02 5.02 2.01
N ILE A 322 -10.03 4.32 1.47
CA ILE A 322 -10.91 4.88 0.43
C ILE A 322 -11.70 6.08 0.98
N ARG A 323 -12.29 5.96 2.17
CA ARG A 323 -13.04 7.06 2.79
C ARG A 323 -12.14 8.25 3.10
N ASP A 324 -10.97 7.98 3.67
CA ASP A 324 -10.02 9.00 4.13
C ASP A 324 -9.28 9.66 2.94
N SER A 325 -9.42 9.13 1.72
CA SER A 325 -8.80 9.70 0.52
C SER A 325 -9.44 11.01 0.06
N GLY A 326 -10.66 11.32 0.51
CA GLY A 326 -11.44 12.45 0.02
C GLY A 326 -12.06 12.25 -1.38
N LEU A 327 -11.70 11.17 -2.10
CA LEU A 327 -12.10 10.94 -3.51
C LEU A 327 -13.49 10.29 -3.66
N SER A 328 -14.37 10.51 -2.69
CA SER A 328 -15.67 9.85 -2.68
C SER A 328 -16.61 10.39 -3.76
N ALA A 329 -16.57 11.70 -4.02
CA ALA A 329 -17.40 12.33 -5.04
C ALA A 329 -16.95 11.93 -6.45
N GLU A 330 -15.64 11.88 -6.67
CA GLU A 330 -14.98 11.44 -7.89
C GLU A 330 -15.30 9.97 -8.18
N LEU A 331 -15.32 9.12 -7.14
CA LEU A 331 -15.74 7.73 -7.28
C LEU A 331 -17.21 7.61 -7.69
N ILE A 332 -18.09 8.46 -7.15
CA ILE A 332 -19.51 8.50 -7.53
C ILE A 332 -19.66 8.97 -8.99
N GLN A 333 -19.01 10.07 -9.38
CA GLN A 333 -19.02 10.59 -10.75
C GLN A 333 -18.52 9.54 -11.75
N ALA A 334 -17.37 8.91 -11.47
CA ALA A 334 -16.81 7.87 -12.31
C ALA A 334 -17.77 6.70 -12.52
N ARG A 335 -18.54 6.33 -11.49
CA ARG A 335 -19.56 5.27 -11.54
C ARG A 335 -20.80 5.65 -12.34
N GLU A 336 -21.29 6.87 -12.16
CA GLU A 336 -22.43 7.38 -12.92
C GLU A 336 -22.12 7.42 -14.40
N TYR A 337 -20.92 7.87 -14.76
CA TYR A 337 -20.45 7.94 -16.13
C TYR A 337 -20.44 6.56 -16.83
N ILE A 338 -19.97 5.50 -16.15
CA ILE A 338 -19.95 4.12 -16.67
C ILE A 338 -21.25 3.33 -16.45
N GLY A 339 -22.28 3.96 -15.87
CA GLY A 339 -23.57 3.31 -15.62
C GLY A 339 -23.61 2.24 -14.52
N ILE A 340 -22.70 2.26 -13.54
CA ILE A 340 -22.74 1.34 -12.38
C ILE A 340 -23.73 1.87 -11.32
N THR A 341 -25.00 1.49 -11.46
CA THR A 341 -26.14 1.95 -10.62
C THR A 341 -26.51 1.02 -9.44
N GLU A 342 -25.98 -0.21 -9.37
CA GLU A 342 -26.40 -1.21 -8.38
C GLU A 342 -25.89 -1.01 -6.93
N GLU A 343 -26.72 -1.51 -5.99
CA GLU A 343 -26.61 -1.68 -4.52
C GLU A 343 -25.33 -2.33 -3.96
N LEU A 344 -24.30 -2.54 -4.78
CA LEU A 344 -23.03 -3.16 -4.38
C LEU A 344 -22.26 -2.30 -3.34
N PHE A 345 -22.76 -1.12 -3.04
CA PHE A 345 -22.17 -0.12 -2.18
C PHE A 345 -23.27 0.64 -1.43
N PRO A 346 -23.62 0.29 -0.18
CA PRO A 346 -24.14 1.29 0.72
C PRO A 346 -22.97 2.20 1.09
N ILE A 347 -22.56 3.08 0.17
CA ILE A 347 -21.70 4.21 0.45
C ILE A 347 -22.60 5.20 1.21
N ASN A 348 -22.94 4.84 2.45
CA ASN A 348 -23.48 5.81 3.40
C ASN A 348 -22.24 6.47 4.00
N ILE A 349 -21.66 7.43 3.27
CA ILE A 349 -20.56 8.30 3.73
C ILE A 349 -21.16 9.34 4.66
N GLY A 350 -21.93 8.89 5.63
CA GLY A 350 -22.30 9.75 6.73
C GLY A 350 -21.02 10.16 7.46
N PRO A 351 -20.93 11.41 7.96
CA PRO A 351 -19.92 11.73 8.96
C PRO A 351 -20.06 10.74 10.12
N ALA A 352 -18.91 10.26 10.62
CA ALA A 352 -18.83 9.31 11.73
C ALA A 352 -19.43 9.89 13.02
#